data_AF-A0A367R3D6-F1
#
_entry.id   AF-A0A367R3D6-F1
#
_cell.length_a   1.000
_cell.length_b   1.000
_cell.length_c   1.000
_cell.angle_alpha   90.00
_cell.angle_beta   90.00
_cell.angle_gamma   90.00
#
_symmetry.space_group_name_H-M   'P 1'
#
loop_
_entity.id
_entity.type
_entity.pdbx_description
1 polymer ?
#
loop_
_entity_poly.entity_id
_entity_poly.type
_entity_poly.pdbx_seq_one_letter_code
_entity_poly.pdbx_strand_id
1 'polypeptide(L)' 'MENFVFCNPVKILFGKGQIANIAAEIPDNAKILINYGGGSIKTNGVYN' A
#
# COMPACT_ATOMS: atom_id res chain seq x y z
N MET A 1 -29.69 -17.26 0.27
CA MET A 1 -28.41 -16.67 0.72
C MET A 1 -27.87 -17.63 1.76
N GLU A 2 -26.71 -18.20 1.49
CA GLU A 2 -26.15 -19.28 2.31
C GLU A 2 -25.27 -18.74 3.42
N ASN A 3 -25.07 -19.54 4.45
CA ASN A 3 -24.16 -19.22 5.55
C ASN A 3 -22.72 -19.18 5.02
N PHE A 4 -21.98 -18.12 5.37
CA PHE A 4 -20.55 -18.01 5.08
C PHE A 4 -19.79 -17.38 6.22
N VAL A 5 -18.49 -17.68 6.27
CA VAL A 5 -17.50 -16.96 7.09
C VAL A 5 -16.66 -16.13 6.14
N PHE A 6 -16.53 -14.83 6.43
CA PHE A 6 -15.76 -13.91 5.61
C PHE A 6 -14.63 -13.30 6.42
N CYS A 7 -13.44 -13.24 5.81
CA CYS A 7 -12.29 -12.57 6.36
C CYS A 7 -11.66 -11.67 5.29
N ASN A 8 -11.47 -10.40 5.63
CA ASN A 8 -10.62 -9.48 4.88
C ASN A 8 -9.63 -8.85 5.86
N PRO A 9 -8.42 -9.43 6.01
CA PRO A 9 -7.45 -8.99 7.01
C PRO A 9 -6.65 -7.76 6.57
N VAL A 10 -6.82 -7.31 5.32
CA VAL A 10 -6.00 -6.24 4.75
C VAL A 10 -6.38 -4.90 5.37
N LYS A 11 -5.40 -4.23 5.98
CA LYS A 11 -5.56 -2.85 6.46
C LYS A 11 -5.64 -1.90 5.28
N ILE A 12 -6.65 -1.02 5.28
CA ILE A 12 -6.85 -0.03 4.22
C ILE A 12 -6.42 1.34 4.75
N LEU A 13 -5.40 1.92 4.12
CA LEU A 13 -5.04 3.34 4.30
C LEU A 13 -5.76 4.17 3.23
N PHE A 14 -6.96 4.68 3.56
CA PHE A 14 -7.82 5.38 2.61
C PHE A 14 -7.82 6.90 2.79
N GLY A 15 -7.74 7.64 1.69
CA GLY A 15 -7.86 9.10 1.66
C GLY A 15 -6.67 9.82 1.04
N LYS A 16 -6.83 11.12 0.78
CA LYS A 16 -5.78 11.97 0.23
C LYS A 16 -4.59 12.04 1.19
N GLY A 17 -3.38 11.82 0.68
CA GLY A 17 -2.13 11.95 1.45
C GLY A 17 -1.72 10.71 2.26
N GLN A 18 -2.49 9.62 2.24
CA GLN A 18 -2.21 8.43 3.06
C GLN A 18 -0.90 7.69 2.71
N ILE A 19 -0.30 7.96 1.54
CA ILE A 19 1.02 7.41 1.17
C ILE A 19 2.07 7.72 2.25
N ALA A 20 1.97 8.89 2.92
CA ALA A 20 2.89 9.27 3.99
C ALA A 20 2.86 8.33 5.21
N ASN A 21 1.76 7.60 5.42
CA ASN A 21 1.61 6.68 6.55
C ASN A 21 2.21 5.28 6.27
N ILE A 22 2.62 4.98 5.03
CA ILE A 22 3.17 3.66 4.66
C ILE A 22 4.39 3.29 5.50
N ALA A 23 5.24 4.26 5.85
CA ALA A 23 6.44 4.01 6.65
C ALA A 23 6.12 3.37 8.01
N ALA A 24 5.00 3.74 8.64
CA ALA A 24 4.57 3.18 9.92
C ALA A 24 4.00 1.75 9.81
N GLU A 25 3.72 1.28 8.59
CA GLU A 25 3.22 -0.09 8.34
C GLU A 25 4.34 -1.06 7.94
N ILE A 26 5.58 -0.60 7.85
CA ILE A 26 6.74 -1.40 7.45
C ILE A 26 7.68 -1.57 8.65
N PRO A 27 8.19 -2.79 8.94
CA PRO A 27 9.19 -2.97 9.99
C PRO A 27 10.47 -2.15 9.75
N ASP A 28 11.02 -1.54 10.80
CA ASP A 28 12.16 -0.62 10.71
C ASP A 28 13.41 -1.20 10.03
N ASN A 29 13.62 -2.52 10.11
CA ASN A 29 14.78 -3.22 9.58
C ASN A 29 14.50 -3.99 8.27
N ALA A 30 13.35 -3.74 7.63
CA ALA A 30 12.98 -4.44 6.41
C ALA A 30 13.80 -3.95 5.20
N LYS A 31 14.42 -4.89 4.46
CA LYS A 31 14.97 -4.61 3.13
C LYS A 31 13.85 -4.71 2.10
N ILE A 32 13.47 -3.58 1.52
CA ILE A 32 12.30 -3.48 0.64
C ILE A 32 12.68 -3.53 -0.84
N LEU A 33 11.92 -4.29 -1.63
CA LEU A 33 11.88 -4.22 -3.08
C LEU A 33 10.59 -3.55 -3.52
N ILE A 34 10.69 -2.44 -4.25
CA ILE A 34 9.54 -1.71 -4.78
C ILE A 34 9.32 -2.15 -6.23
N ASN A 35 8.21 -2.84 -6.48
CA ASN A 35 7.81 -3.25 -7.83
C ASN A 35 6.85 -2.23 -8.43
N TYR A 36 7.12 -1.81 -9.67
CA TYR A 36 6.25 -0.91 -10.43
C TYR A 36 6.31 -1.22 -11.93
N GLY A 37 5.31 -0.76 -12.67
CA GLY A 37 5.20 -0.97 -14.13
C GLY A 37 6.06 0.00 -14.95
N GLY A 38 5.52 0.49 -16.06
CA GLY A 38 6.24 1.31 -17.06
C GLY A 38 6.74 2.69 -16.61
N GLY A 39 6.71 3.03 -15.32
CA GLY A 39 7.35 4.23 -14.77
C GLY A 39 6.46 5.47 -14.62
N SER A 40 5.16 5.38 -14.93
CA SER A 40 4.22 6.52 -14.78
C SER A 40 4.17 7.09 -13.36
N ILE A 41 4.50 6.29 -12.34
CA ILE A 41 4.58 6.73 -10.93
C ILE A 41 5.66 7.78 -10.68
N LYS A 42 6.68 7.86 -11.54
CA LYS A 42 7.72 8.89 -11.47
C LYS A 42 7.20 10.22 -12.04
N THR A 43 6.41 10.14 -13.12
CA THR A 43 5.87 11.33 -13.78
C THR A 43 4.77 12.00 -12.94
N ASN A 44 3.94 11.22 -12.26
CA ASN A 44 2.82 11.75 -11.46
C ASN A 44 3.19 12.09 -10.01
N GLY A 45 4.47 11.95 -9.65
CA GLY A 45 5.01 12.31 -8.35
C GLY A 45 4.72 11.34 -7.20
N VAL A 46 4.21 10.14 -7.49
CA VAL A 46 4.08 9.06 -6.49
C VAL A 46 5.45 8.53 -6.07
N TYR A 47 6.44 8.58 -6.97
CA TYR A 47 7.83 8.14 -6.75
C TYR A 47 8.82 9.25 -7.13
N ASN A 48 8.80 10.33 -6.34
CA ASN A 48 9.72 11.46 -6.43
C ASN A 48 10.79 11.41 -5.36
#